data_AF-A0A3E1I1D7-F1
#
_entry.id   AF-A0A3E1I1D7-F1
#
_cell.length_a   1.000
_cell.length_b   1.000
_cell.length_c   1.000
_cell.angle_alpha   90.00
_cell.angle_beta   90.00
_cell.angle_gamma   90.00
#
_symmetry.space_group_name_H-M   'P 1'
#
loop_
_entity.id
_entity.type
_entity.pdbx_description
1 polymer ?
#
loop_
_entity_poly.entity_id
_entity_poly.type
_entity_poly.pdbx_seq_one_letter_code
_entity_poly.pdbx_strand_id
1 'polypeptide(L)'
;MPEVMLEGAHRYAVAANALMCYADLGAEAEVNAALGLVLLLKSVILEYGRHVEPGMNIYSLRSAAAEDLVLLYARIDRDIRVKLDLRAELSIFVRKRGIAIGRYDESAGSSAHEDNELVYCLGRLIPKAVAHFKGMGSNNAWVCAYPQVREAVELRTGITQERAVAFV
;
A
#
# COMPACT_ATOMS: atom_id res chain seq x y z
N MET A 1 5.90 -15.83 -2.05
CA MET A 1 6.06 -14.62 -2.90
C MET A 1 5.02 -13.53 -2.63
N PRO A 2 3.98 -13.70 -1.79
CA PRO A 2 3.25 -12.57 -1.24
C PRO A 2 4.14 -11.58 -0.45
N GLU A 3 5.12 -12.08 0.30
CA GLU A 3 6.02 -11.25 1.12
C GLU A 3 6.92 -10.33 0.32
N VAL A 4 7.36 -10.79 -0.87
CA VAL A 4 8.17 -9.98 -1.79
C VAL A 4 7.35 -8.82 -2.35
N MET A 5 6.04 -9.02 -2.59
CA MET A 5 5.16 -7.95 -3.01
C MET A 5 4.88 -6.96 -1.88
N LEU A 6 4.77 -7.45 -0.63
CA LEU A 6 4.64 -6.59 0.54
C LEU A 6 5.90 -5.74 0.78
N GLU A 7 7.09 -6.32 0.60
CA GLU A 7 8.35 -5.57 0.59
C GLU A 7 8.38 -4.53 -0.54
N GLY A 8 7.93 -4.91 -1.74
CA GLY A 8 7.77 -3.98 -2.86
C GLY A 8 6.84 -2.81 -2.52
N ALA A 9 5.70 -3.09 -1.89
CA ALA A 9 4.78 -2.06 -1.42
C ALA A 9 5.44 -1.09 -0.44
N HIS A 10 6.28 -1.61 0.48
CA HIS A 10 7.06 -0.76 1.37
C HIS A 10 8.06 0.13 0.63
N ARG A 11 8.76 -0.38 -0.38
CA ARG A 11 9.68 0.44 -1.20
C ARG A 11 8.95 1.59 -1.90
N TYR A 12 7.73 1.34 -2.41
CA TYR A 12 6.87 2.40 -2.95
C TYR A 12 6.43 3.40 -1.89
N ALA A 13 6.16 2.96 -0.65
CA ALA A 13 5.85 3.86 0.46
C ALA A 13 7.03 4.76 0.83
N VAL A 14 8.26 4.24 0.85
CA VAL A 14 9.47 5.03 1.08
C VAL A 14 9.62 6.08 -0.02
N ALA A 15 9.46 5.69 -1.29
CA ALA A 15 9.51 6.62 -2.41
C ALA A 15 8.42 7.70 -2.33
N ALA A 16 7.18 7.31 -2.04
CA ALA A 16 6.06 8.23 -1.91
C ALA A 16 6.28 9.26 -0.78
N ASN A 17 6.75 8.82 0.39
CA ASN A 17 7.07 9.72 1.49
C ASN A 17 8.21 10.69 1.14
N ALA A 18 9.25 10.22 0.43
CA ALA A 18 10.35 11.08 0.00
C ALA A 18 9.87 12.17 -0.98
N LEU A 19 8.97 11.82 -1.90
CA LEU A 19 8.41 12.76 -2.89
C LEU A 19 7.46 13.78 -2.26
N MET A 20 6.68 13.37 -1.25
CA MET A 20 5.74 14.24 -0.53
C MET A 20 6.41 15.47 0.13
N CYS A 21 7.72 15.41 0.37
CA CYS A 21 8.48 16.54 0.92
C CYS A 21 8.75 17.67 -0.08
N TYR A 22 8.47 17.46 -1.37
CA TYR A 22 8.68 18.45 -2.43
C TYR A 22 7.34 19.00 -2.91
N ALA A 23 7.20 20.32 -2.95
CA ALA A 23 5.95 21.00 -3.29
C ALA A 23 5.37 20.60 -4.65
N ASP A 24 6.23 20.31 -5.63
CA ASP A 24 5.82 20.04 -7.01
C ASP A 24 5.70 18.54 -7.34
N LEU A 25 5.89 17.64 -6.36
CA LEU A 25 5.93 16.19 -6.58
C LEU A 25 4.81 15.41 -5.86
N GLY A 26 3.75 16.10 -5.44
CA GLY A 26 2.61 15.49 -4.74
C GLY A 26 1.87 14.45 -5.58
N ALA A 27 1.68 14.72 -6.87
CA ALA A 27 1.04 13.77 -7.78
C ALA A 27 1.87 12.47 -7.94
N GLU A 28 3.19 12.59 -8.07
CA GLU A 28 4.10 11.45 -8.14
C GLU A 28 4.12 10.67 -6.82
N ALA A 29 4.03 11.35 -5.67
CA ALA A 29 3.90 10.72 -4.38
C ALA A 29 2.62 9.87 -4.29
N GLU A 30 1.47 10.43 -4.70
CA GLU A 30 0.20 9.71 -4.77
C GLU A 30 0.23 8.52 -5.73
N VAL A 31 0.85 8.66 -6.91
CA VAL A 31 1.00 7.56 -7.87
C VAL A 31 1.87 6.44 -7.30
N ASN A 32 2.98 6.75 -6.64
CA ASN A 32 3.81 5.74 -5.98
C ASN A 32 3.04 5.05 -4.86
N ALA A 33 2.29 5.80 -4.05
CA ALA A 33 1.46 5.23 -3.01
C ALA A 33 0.34 4.33 -3.57
N ALA A 34 -0.27 4.72 -4.70
CA ALA A 34 -1.27 3.90 -5.38
C ALA A 34 -0.69 2.56 -5.85
N LEU A 35 0.50 2.57 -6.46
CA LEU A 35 1.21 1.34 -6.86
C LEU A 35 1.59 0.47 -5.65
N GLY A 36 2.03 1.10 -4.56
CA GLY A 36 2.29 0.40 -3.31
C GLY A 36 1.04 -0.27 -2.74
N LEU A 37 -0.11 0.40 -2.77
CA LEU A 37 -1.39 -0.18 -2.36
C LEU A 37 -1.81 -1.34 -3.25
N VAL A 38 -1.61 -1.25 -4.56
CA VAL A 38 -1.85 -2.37 -5.49
C VAL A 38 -1.03 -3.59 -5.08
N LEU A 39 0.27 -3.43 -4.83
CA LEU A 39 1.14 -4.53 -4.41
C LEU A 39 0.76 -5.10 -3.04
N LEU A 40 0.41 -4.24 -2.07
CA LEU A 40 -0.04 -4.67 -0.74
C LEU A 40 -1.35 -5.46 -0.83
N LEU A 41 -2.34 -4.98 -1.58
CA LEU A 41 -3.61 -5.70 -1.71
C LEU A 41 -3.41 -7.04 -2.44
N LYS A 42 -2.58 -7.06 -3.49
CA LYS A 42 -2.20 -8.30 -4.19
C LYS A 42 -1.46 -9.28 -3.29
N SER A 43 -0.56 -8.82 -2.42
CA SER A 43 0.12 -9.69 -1.45
C SER A 43 -0.89 -10.33 -0.50
N VAL A 44 -1.84 -9.55 0.03
CA VAL A 44 -2.90 -10.09 0.90
C VAL A 44 -3.75 -11.13 0.16
N ILE A 45 -4.18 -10.84 -1.07
CA ILE A 45 -4.98 -11.79 -1.88
C ILE A 45 -4.22 -13.11 -2.08
N LEU A 46 -2.94 -13.04 -2.46
CA LEU A 46 -2.14 -14.24 -2.74
C LEU A 46 -1.83 -15.06 -1.48
N GLU A 47 -1.60 -14.40 -0.35
CA GLU A 47 -1.36 -15.06 0.93
C GLU A 47 -2.59 -15.84 1.40
N TYR A 48 -3.77 -15.29 1.15
CA TYR A 48 -5.05 -15.91 1.47
C TYR A 48 -5.66 -16.75 0.34
N GLY A 49 -4.87 -17.04 -0.70
CA GLY A 49 -5.28 -17.72 -1.93
C GLY A 49 -5.79 -19.17 -1.80
N ARG A 50 -6.28 -19.60 -0.63
CA ARG A 50 -7.12 -20.81 -0.51
C ARG A 50 -8.51 -20.63 -1.13
N HIS A 51 -8.93 -19.40 -1.42
CA HIS A 51 -10.15 -19.05 -2.16
C HIS A 51 -9.85 -18.26 -3.45
N VAL A 52 -8.82 -18.66 -4.20
CA VAL A 52 -8.66 -18.17 -5.59
C VAL A 52 -9.86 -18.69 -6.38
N GLU A 53 -10.78 -17.79 -6.76
CA GLU A 53 -11.93 -18.17 -7.58
C GLU A 53 -11.45 -18.94 -8.83
N PRO A 54 -12.16 -20.01 -9.24
CA PRO A 54 -11.84 -20.72 -10.46
C PRO A 54 -11.79 -19.74 -11.65
N GLY A 55 -10.60 -19.57 -12.24
CA GLY A 55 -10.38 -18.64 -13.38
C GLY A 55 -9.56 -17.39 -13.04
N MET A 56 -9.24 -17.14 -11.77
CA MET A 56 -8.34 -16.04 -11.41
C MET A 56 -6.90 -16.36 -11.81
N ASN A 57 -6.36 -15.56 -12.73
CA ASN A 57 -5.01 -15.73 -13.24
C ASN A 57 -3.99 -15.27 -12.19
N ILE A 58 -3.40 -16.21 -11.45
CA ILE A 58 -2.35 -15.91 -10.47
C ILE A 58 -1.14 -15.18 -11.08
N TYR A 59 -0.91 -15.29 -12.39
CA TYR A 59 0.13 -14.54 -13.09
C TYR A 59 -0.22 -13.06 -13.25
N SER A 60 -1.50 -12.69 -13.39
CA SER A 60 -1.91 -11.29 -13.44
C SER A 60 -1.79 -10.61 -12.06
N LEU A 61 -2.07 -11.34 -10.98
CA LEU A 61 -1.85 -10.87 -9.62
C LEU A 61 -0.38 -10.71 -9.27
N ARG A 62 0.53 -11.47 -9.90
CA ARG A 62 1.98 -11.34 -9.69
C ARG A 62 2.58 -10.17 -10.49
N SER A 63 1.83 -9.61 -11.43
CA SER A 63 2.27 -8.44 -12.18
C SER A 63 2.16 -7.17 -11.32
N ALA A 64 3.14 -6.29 -11.46
CA ALA A 64 3.09 -4.92 -10.94
C ALA A 64 2.15 -4.01 -11.75
N ALA A 65 1.39 -4.56 -12.69
CA ALA A 65 0.38 -3.83 -13.43
C ALA A 65 -0.59 -3.12 -12.47
N ALA A 66 -0.84 -1.86 -12.79
CA ALA A 66 -1.83 -1.05 -12.11
C ALA A 66 -3.20 -1.70 -12.21
N GLU A 67 -3.91 -1.75 -11.09
CA GLU A 67 -5.27 -2.27 -11.00
C GLU A 67 -6.11 -1.34 -10.12
N ASP A 68 -7.42 -1.40 -10.32
CA ASP A 68 -8.38 -0.63 -9.56
C ASP A 68 -8.39 -1.11 -8.09
N LEU A 69 -8.14 -0.18 -7.16
CA LEU A 69 -8.05 -0.46 -5.73
C LEU A 69 -9.36 -1.04 -5.15
N VAL A 70 -10.52 -0.62 -5.68
CA VAL A 70 -11.83 -1.13 -5.26
C VAL A 70 -12.01 -2.58 -5.71
N LEU A 71 -11.57 -2.91 -6.92
CA LEU A 71 -11.62 -4.30 -7.42
C LEU A 71 -10.71 -5.21 -6.60
N LEU A 72 -9.49 -4.77 -6.28
CA LEU A 72 -8.58 -5.52 -5.41
C LEU A 72 -9.16 -5.70 -4.00
N TYR A 73 -9.70 -4.63 -3.42
CA TYR A 73 -10.39 -4.70 -2.13
C TYR A 73 -11.55 -5.70 -2.13
N ALA A 74 -12.35 -5.73 -3.20
CA ALA A 74 -13.50 -6.62 -3.31
C ALA A 74 -13.10 -8.10 -3.34
N ARG A 75 -11.91 -8.42 -3.89
CA ARG A 75 -11.34 -9.78 -3.97
C ARG A 75 -10.78 -10.31 -2.65
N ILE A 76 -10.57 -9.46 -1.64
CA ILE A 76 -10.08 -9.90 -0.33
C ILE A 76 -11.24 -10.45 0.48
N ASP A 77 -11.06 -11.58 1.18
CA ASP A 77 -12.10 -12.14 2.03
C ASP A 77 -12.55 -11.16 3.13
N ARG A 78 -13.84 -11.19 3.47
CA ARG A 78 -14.46 -10.26 4.42
C ARG A 78 -13.72 -10.22 5.75
N ASP A 79 -13.38 -11.38 6.29
CA ASP A 79 -12.74 -11.50 7.60
C ASP A 79 -11.34 -10.89 7.58
N ILE A 80 -10.65 -10.99 6.45
CA ILE A 80 -9.32 -10.42 6.25
C ILE A 80 -9.41 -8.90 6.11
N ARG A 81 -10.42 -8.39 5.39
CA ARG A 81 -10.71 -6.95 5.33
C ARG A 81 -10.96 -6.35 6.70
N VAL A 82 -11.64 -7.08 7.60
CA VAL A 82 -11.86 -6.65 8.99
C VAL A 82 -10.56 -6.73 9.78
N LYS A 83 -9.83 -7.85 9.70
CA LYS A 83 -8.60 -8.08 10.46
C LYS A 83 -7.49 -7.06 10.14
N LEU A 84 -7.36 -6.70 8.86
CA LEU A 84 -6.39 -5.71 8.39
C LEU A 84 -6.94 -4.27 8.42
N ASP A 85 -8.18 -4.09 8.89
CA ASP A 85 -8.86 -2.80 8.96
C ASP A 85 -8.89 -2.05 7.61
N LEU A 86 -9.05 -2.80 6.51
CA LEU A 86 -9.16 -2.26 5.15
C LEU A 86 -10.47 -1.52 4.93
N ARG A 87 -11.49 -1.80 5.76
CA ARG A 87 -12.81 -1.14 5.69
C ARG A 87 -12.71 0.35 6.00
N ALA A 88 -11.85 0.74 6.94
CA ALA A 88 -11.64 2.14 7.27
C ALA A 88 -11.11 2.95 6.07
N GLU A 89 -10.38 2.29 5.17
CA GLU A 89 -9.72 2.90 4.02
C GLU A 89 -10.57 2.85 2.73
N LEU A 90 -11.72 2.16 2.75
CA LEU A 90 -12.54 1.95 1.55
C LEU A 90 -12.99 3.26 0.89
N SER A 91 -13.30 4.29 1.69
CA SER A 91 -13.71 5.58 1.13
C SER A 91 -12.59 6.22 0.29
N ILE A 92 -11.33 6.06 0.70
CA ILE A 92 -10.15 6.51 -0.05
C ILE A 92 -10.02 5.69 -1.33
N PHE A 93 -10.14 4.36 -1.25
CA PHE A 93 -10.06 3.49 -2.42
C PHE A 93 -11.10 3.85 -3.48
N VAL A 94 -12.34 4.20 -3.07
CA VAL A 94 -13.39 4.62 -4.00
C VAL A 94 -13.05 5.96 -4.66
N ARG A 95 -12.62 6.97 -3.89
CA ARG A 95 -12.25 8.29 -4.43
C ARG A 95 -11.05 8.23 -5.37
N LYS A 96 -10.09 7.34 -5.07
CA LYS A 96 -8.76 7.30 -5.71
C LYS A 96 -8.56 6.07 -6.61
N ARG A 97 -9.65 5.37 -6.96
CA ARG A 97 -9.65 4.06 -7.65
C ARG A 97 -8.83 4.01 -8.95
N GLY A 98 -8.71 5.13 -9.65
CA GLY A 98 -8.08 5.23 -10.97
C GLY A 98 -6.63 5.71 -10.97
N ILE A 99 -6.07 6.17 -9.84
CA ILE A 99 -4.75 6.83 -9.83
C ILE A 99 -3.63 5.93 -10.33
N ALA A 100 -3.61 4.66 -9.90
CA ALA A 100 -2.61 3.71 -10.38
C ALA A 100 -2.70 3.49 -11.90
N ILE A 101 -3.93 3.46 -12.44
CA ILE A 101 -4.22 3.20 -13.85
C ILE A 101 -3.88 4.43 -14.70
N GLY A 102 -4.25 5.62 -14.22
CA GLY A 102 -4.07 6.90 -14.91
C GLY A 102 -2.63 7.27 -15.20
N ARG A 103 -1.64 6.68 -14.50
CA ARG A 103 -0.20 6.84 -14.83
C ARG A 103 0.13 6.43 -16.27
N TYR A 104 -0.63 5.49 -16.84
CA TYR A 104 -0.45 5.01 -18.21
C TYR A 104 -1.39 5.68 -19.21
N ASP A 105 -2.19 6.65 -18.78
CA ASP A 105 -3.08 7.42 -19.63
C ASP A 105 -2.50 8.82 -19.79
N GLU A 106 -1.92 9.09 -20.96
CA GLU A 106 -1.31 10.39 -21.30
C GLU A 106 -2.32 11.55 -21.29
N SER A 107 -3.63 11.27 -21.21
CA SER A 107 -4.70 12.26 -21.17
C SER A 107 -5.20 12.64 -19.77
N ALA A 108 -4.68 11.99 -18.72
CA ALA A 108 -5.07 12.26 -17.33
C ALA A 108 -4.42 13.56 -16.82
N GLY A 109 -5.16 14.67 -16.91
CA GLY A 109 -4.75 15.98 -16.39
C GLY A 109 -4.32 15.95 -14.92
N SER A 110 -3.21 16.64 -14.62
CA SER A 110 -2.42 16.47 -13.39
C SER A 110 -2.92 17.17 -12.13
N SER A 111 -4.07 17.87 -12.14
CA SER A 111 -4.37 18.87 -11.10
C SER A 111 -5.21 18.40 -9.89
N ALA A 112 -5.54 17.11 -9.77
CA ALA A 112 -6.50 16.62 -8.75
C ALA A 112 -5.90 15.75 -7.63
N HIS A 113 -4.56 15.69 -7.49
CA HIS A 113 -3.87 14.58 -6.81
C HIS A 113 -2.94 15.00 -5.66
N GLU A 114 -3.21 16.09 -4.94
CA GLU A 114 -2.25 16.66 -3.96
C GLU A 114 -2.62 16.46 -2.48
N ASP A 115 -3.67 15.72 -2.15
CA ASP A 115 -4.13 15.56 -0.76
C ASP A 115 -3.34 14.53 0.07
N ASN A 116 -2.38 13.82 -0.55
CA ASN A 116 -1.51 12.81 0.06
C ASN A 116 -2.26 11.66 0.77
N GLU A 117 -3.57 11.49 0.51
CA GLU A 117 -4.41 10.51 1.20
C GLU A 117 -3.91 9.07 1.00
N LEU A 118 -3.43 8.73 -0.20
CA LEU A 118 -2.92 7.39 -0.48
C LEU A 118 -1.58 7.15 0.20
N VAL A 119 -0.72 8.16 0.30
CA VAL A 119 0.56 8.06 1.01
C VAL A 119 0.32 7.66 2.47
N TYR A 120 -0.57 8.39 3.15
CA TYR A 120 -0.92 8.08 4.53
C TYR A 120 -1.66 6.74 4.66
N CYS A 121 -2.55 6.41 3.71
CA CYS A 121 -3.24 5.13 3.68
C CYS A 121 -2.26 3.95 3.60
N LEU A 122 -1.32 4.00 2.66
CA LEU A 122 -0.29 2.98 2.48
C LEU A 122 0.58 2.84 3.75
N GLY A 123 1.01 3.96 4.33
CA GLY A 123 1.79 3.99 5.57
C GLY A 123 1.08 3.33 6.75
N ARG A 124 -0.26 3.48 6.87
CA ARG A 124 -1.06 2.82 7.91
C ARG A 124 -1.22 1.32 7.68
N LEU A 125 -1.31 0.89 6.42
CA LEU A 125 -1.62 -0.50 6.08
C LEU A 125 -0.39 -1.42 6.09
N ILE A 126 0.80 -0.93 5.75
CA ILE A 126 2.02 -1.77 5.73
C ILE A 126 2.29 -2.43 7.08
N PRO A 127 2.33 -1.71 8.23
CA PRO A 127 2.60 -2.35 9.52
C PRO A 127 1.54 -3.39 9.89
N LYS A 128 0.26 -3.15 9.56
CA LYS A 128 -0.84 -4.09 9.79
C LYS A 128 -0.65 -5.37 8.97
N ALA A 129 -0.33 -5.23 7.69
CA ALA A 129 -0.04 -6.36 6.81
C ALA A 129 1.20 -7.12 7.29
N VAL A 130 2.31 -6.45 7.62
CA VAL A 130 3.52 -7.11 8.13
C VAL A 130 3.26 -7.86 9.43
N ALA A 131 2.61 -7.23 10.42
CA ALA A 131 2.26 -7.87 11.69
C ALA A 131 1.39 -9.11 11.45
N HIS A 132 0.50 -9.02 10.47
CA HIS A 132 -0.34 -10.13 10.09
C HIS A 132 0.45 -11.30 9.47
N PHE A 133 1.34 -11.03 8.53
CA PHE A 133 2.24 -12.03 7.93
C PHE A 133 3.17 -12.69 8.97
N LYS A 134 3.69 -11.92 9.92
CA LYS A 134 4.43 -12.45 11.08
C LYS A 134 3.57 -13.40 11.91
N GLY A 135 2.33 -13.01 12.19
CA GLY A 135 1.37 -13.81 12.95
C GLY A 135 0.99 -15.14 12.29
N MET A 136 1.22 -15.29 10.98
CA MET A 136 1.04 -16.54 10.25
C MET A 136 2.31 -17.41 10.19
N GLY A 137 3.41 -16.95 10.80
CA GLY A 137 4.67 -17.69 10.82
C GLY A 137 5.51 -17.53 9.55
N SER A 138 5.39 -16.39 8.84
CA SER A 138 6.26 -16.11 7.69
C SER A 138 7.74 -16.15 8.10
N ASN A 139 8.54 -16.88 7.33
CA ASN A 139 10.01 -16.99 7.48
C ASN A 139 10.76 -16.05 6.53
N ASN A 140 10.06 -15.14 5.84
CA ASN A 140 10.69 -14.20 4.94
C ASN A 140 11.57 -13.21 5.73
N ALA A 141 12.85 -13.10 5.35
CA ALA A 141 13.84 -12.31 6.08
C ALA A 141 13.44 -10.84 6.25
N TRP A 142 12.88 -10.21 5.20
CA TRP A 142 12.43 -8.82 5.26
C TRP A 142 11.24 -8.67 6.21
N VAL A 143 10.22 -9.54 6.10
CA VAL A 143 9.07 -9.53 7.01
C VAL A 143 9.54 -9.70 8.45
N CYS A 144 10.40 -10.69 8.74
CA CYS A 144 10.93 -10.93 10.08
C CYS A 144 11.69 -9.71 10.63
N ALA A 145 12.56 -9.11 9.82
CA ALA A 145 13.39 -7.96 10.18
C ALA A 145 12.62 -6.63 10.25
N TYR A 146 11.43 -6.54 9.64
CA TYR A 146 10.65 -5.31 9.63
C TYR A 146 10.35 -4.86 11.07
N PRO A 147 10.66 -3.60 11.43
CA PRO A 147 10.54 -3.15 12.81
C PRO A 147 9.09 -3.27 13.29
N GLN A 148 8.88 -3.70 14.53
CA GLN A 148 7.57 -3.55 15.16
C GLN A 148 7.34 -2.07 15.39
N VAL A 149 6.67 -1.40 14.44
CA VAL A 149 6.28 0.00 14.61
C VAL A 149 5.19 0.05 15.66
N ARG A 150 5.59 0.13 16.93
CA ARG A 150 4.72 0.51 18.06
C ARG A 150 4.59 2.04 18.19
N GLU A 151 5.28 2.83 17.37
CA GLU A 151 5.42 4.28 17.52
C GLU A 151 5.30 5.04 16.19
N ALA A 152 4.18 4.90 15.47
CA ALA A 152 3.82 5.84 14.39
C ALA A 152 2.52 6.60 14.70
N VAL A 153 2.11 6.60 15.98
CA VAL A 153 1.02 7.43 16.48
C VAL A 153 1.51 8.86 16.79
N GLU A 154 2.83 9.10 16.87
CA GLU A 154 3.37 10.45 17.15
C GLU A 154 3.41 11.39 15.94
N LEU A 155 3.14 10.92 14.72
CA LEU A 155 3.07 11.80 13.55
C LEU A 155 1.75 12.62 13.45
N ARG A 156 0.93 12.64 14.51
CA ARG A 156 -0.31 13.44 14.54
C ARG A 156 -0.36 14.57 15.56
N THR A 157 0.65 14.77 16.39
CA THR A 157 0.62 15.88 17.35
C THR A 157 1.99 16.47 17.57
N GLY A 158 2.28 17.56 16.87
CA GLY A 158 3.32 18.50 17.30
C GLY A 158 4.48 18.61 16.33
N ILE A 159 4.63 19.82 15.82
CA ILE A 159 5.88 20.37 15.33
C ILE A 159 6.98 20.08 16.36
N THR A 160 7.98 19.29 15.97
CA THR A 160 9.37 19.60 16.29
C THR A 160 10.26 18.99 15.22
N GLN A 161 10.96 19.86 14.50
CA GLN A 161 12.21 19.49 13.84
C GLN A 161 13.09 18.81 14.88
N GLU A 162 13.41 17.54 14.70
CA GLU A 162 14.77 17.03 14.76
C GLU A 162 14.82 15.53 14.45
N ARG A 163 15.83 15.18 13.65
CA ARG A 163 16.28 13.83 13.26
C ARG A 163 15.43 13.11 12.21
N ALA A 164 15.76 13.49 10.97
CA ALA A 164 15.89 12.52 9.89
C ALA A 164 16.65 11.28 10.38
N VAL A 165 15.96 10.16 10.54
CA VAL A 165 16.60 8.85 10.55
C VAL A 165 16.61 8.39 9.10
N ALA A 166 17.75 8.59 8.45
CA ALA A 166 18.06 7.99 7.17
C ALA A 166 18.02 6.46 7.33
N PHE A 167 17.17 5.79 6.57
CA PHE A 167 17.17 4.35 6.45
C PHE A 167 18.21 3.94 5.40
N VAL A 168 19.25 3.21 5.84
CA VAL A 168 20.13 2.38 5.00
C VAL A 168 19.68 0.94 5.15
#